data_AF-A0A6P2E7Z5-F1
#
_entry.id   AF-A0A6P2E7Z5-F1
#
_cell.length_a   1.000
_cell.length_b   1.000
_cell.length_c   1.000
_cell.angle_alpha   90.00
_cell.angle_beta   90.00
_cell.angle_gamma   90.00
#
_symmetry.space_group_name_H-M   'P 1'
#
loop_
_entity.id
_entity.type
_entity.pdbx_description
1 polymer ?
#
loop_
_entity_poly.entity_id
_entity_poly.type
_entity_poly.pdbx_seq_one_letter_code
_entity_poly.pdbx_strand_id
1 'polypeptide(L)'
;MMTERQRQFREQYISQVSPLYNGLLHIAVLYGVGIAAIWYCLTHMQAASWEWLLAVPVFVAGNFAEWFIHRYVMHRRIDVFALRAIYERHTRQHHQYFTDLEPTIDTTREFRIVFFPWRVLATLGVAGTLLGWLTSLVLNANAGYIVLLTMVAQYLVYETFHCCCHLHDNWFVRNMPFVNTIRRHHAAHHNMGVMMKFNMNLTFPIADWFLGTTDLRRGLLGHLFNGYSDKHVKEELRPIIDKFRHDHSRVTLDGPELTQQEESVMASAPLAR
;
A
#
# COMPACT_ATOMS: atom_id res chain seq x y z
N MET A 1 -18.65 -8.15 11.00
CA MET A 1 -19.53 -9.19 10.44
C MET A 1 -19.64 -8.92 8.95
N MET A 2 -19.09 -9.82 8.14
CA MET A 2 -19.06 -9.74 6.69
C MET A 2 -20.47 -9.66 6.10
N THR A 3 -20.70 -8.71 5.18
CA THR A 3 -21.97 -8.59 4.46
C THR A 3 -22.12 -9.70 3.42
N GLU A 4 -23.35 -10.06 3.08
CA GLU A 4 -23.62 -11.08 2.05
C GLU A 4 -23.03 -10.69 0.68
N ARG A 5 -23.09 -9.40 0.32
CA ARG A 5 -22.45 -8.86 -0.89
C ARG A 5 -20.94 -9.13 -0.89
N GLN A 6 -20.26 -8.85 0.23
CA GLN A 6 -18.82 -9.08 0.36
C GLN A 6 -18.50 -10.58 0.30
N ARG A 7 -19.28 -11.44 0.97
CA ARG A 7 -19.11 -12.89 0.94
C ARG A 7 -19.18 -13.44 -0.49
N GLN A 8 -20.23 -13.08 -1.23
CA GLN A 8 -20.41 -13.48 -2.63
C GLN A 8 -19.26 -12.98 -3.53
N PHE A 9 -18.81 -11.74 -3.31
CA PHE A 9 -17.66 -11.20 -4.05
C PHE A 9 -16.39 -11.99 -3.77
N ARG A 10 -16.10 -12.32 -2.50
CA ARG A 10 -14.93 -13.12 -2.13
C ARG A 10 -14.97 -14.52 -2.75
N GLU A 11 -16.11 -15.19 -2.71
CA GLU A 11 -16.31 -16.51 -3.34
C GLU A 11 -16.14 -16.46 -4.86
N GLN A 12 -16.73 -15.45 -5.51
CA GLN A 12 -16.59 -15.25 -6.95
C GLN A 12 -15.14 -14.96 -7.34
N TYR A 13 -14.45 -14.09 -6.61
CA TYR A 13 -13.03 -13.80 -6.86
C TYR A 13 -12.17 -15.07 -6.75
N ILE A 14 -12.37 -15.86 -5.70
CA ILE A 14 -11.57 -17.07 -5.45
C ILE A 14 -11.83 -18.16 -6.50
N SER A 15 -13.07 -18.30 -6.97
CA SER A 15 -13.39 -19.25 -8.05
C SER A 15 -12.74 -18.88 -9.39
N GLN A 16 -12.42 -17.60 -9.62
CA GLN A 16 -11.71 -17.13 -10.81
C GLN A 16 -10.18 -17.21 -10.70
N VAL A 17 -9.63 -17.41 -9.50
CA VAL A 17 -8.19 -17.65 -9.35
C VAL A 17 -7.85 -18.96 -10.06
N SER A 18 -6.81 -18.95 -10.90
CA SER A 18 -6.36 -20.14 -11.64
C SER A 18 -6.07 -21.31 -10.69
N PRO A 19 -6.48 -22.55 -11.00
CA PRO A 19 -6.10 -23.74 -10.23
C PRO A 19 -4.58 -23.90 -10.07
N LEU A 20 -3.80 -23.39 -11.03
CA LEU A 20 -2.33 -23.45 -11.03
C LEU A 20 -1.67 -22.39 -10.14
N TYR A 21 -2.44 -21.43 -9.61
CA TYR A 21 -1.89 -20.43 -8.71
C TYR A 21 -1.54 -21.05 -7.35
N ASN A 22 -0.28 -20.89 -6.95
CA ASN A 22 0.22 -21.27 -5.65
C ASN A 22 0.76 -20.03 -4.92
N GLY A 23 0.10 -19.64 -3.82
CA GLY A 23 0.47 -18.44 -3.07
C GLY A 23 1.86 -18.52 -2.41
N LEU A 24 2.25 -19.71 -1.91
CA LEU A 24 3.56 -19.89 -1.30
C LEU A 24 4.68 -19.76 -2.33
N LEU A 25 4.49 -20.35 -3.52
CA LEU A 25 5.42 -20.18 -4.64
C LEU A 25 5.52 -18.70 -5.05
N HIS A 26 4.40 -17.99 -5.11
CA HIS A 26 4.39 -16.57 -5.44
C HIS A 26 5.25 -15.75 -4.47
N ILE A 27 5.06 -15.95 -3.16
CA ILE A 27 5.86 -15.29 -2.13
C ILE A 27 7.34 -15.72 -2.23
N ALA A 28 7.61 -17.02 -2.39
CA ALA A 28 8.98 -17.53 -2.48
C ALA A 28 9.74 -16.90 -3.66
N VAL A 29 9.12 -16.76 -4.82
CA VAL A 29 9.72 -16.08 -5.97
C VAL A 29 9.93 -14.60 -5.70
N LEU A 30 8.92 -13.91 -5.15
CA LEU A 30 8.98 -12.47 -4.88
C LEU A 30 10.13 -12.13 -3.92
N TYR A 31 10.18 -12.80 -2.77
CA TYR A 31 11.25 -12.58 -1.78
C TYR A 31 12.57 -13.15 -2.24
N GLY A 32 12.61 -14.31 -2.89
CA GLY A 32 13.83 -14.91 -3.40
C GLY A 32 14.56 -14.00 -4.39
N VAL A 33 13.82 -13.44 -5.36
CA VAL A 33 14.38 -12.48 -6.33
C VAL A 33 14.79 -11.18 -5.65
N GLY A 34 13.96 -10.63 -4.76
CA GLY A 34 14.29 -9.38 -4.06
C GLY A 34 15.52 -9.51 -3.16
N ILE A 35 15.62 -10.60 -2.39
CA ILE A 35 16.78 -10.89 -1.53
C ILE A 35 18.02 -11.14 -2.39
N ALA A 36 17.91 -11.88 -3.50
CA ALA A 36 19.02 -12.09 -4.42
C ALA A 36 19.53 -10.77 -5.02
N ALA A 37 18.64 -9.85 -5.39
CA ALA A 37 19.02 -8.53 -5.89
C ALA A 37 19.72 -7.67 -4.84
N ILE A 38 19.22 -7.67 -3.58
CA ILE A 38 19.87 -6.99 -2.46
C ILE A 38 21.25 -7.58 -2.20
N TRP A 39 21.35 -8.92 -2.13
CA TRP A 39 22.61 -9.63 -1.93
C TRP A 39 23.62 -9.34 -3.05
N TYR A 40 23.17 -9.31 -4.31
CA TYR A 40 23.98 -8.93 -5.46
C TYR A 40 24.55 -7.52 -5.30
N CYS A 41 23.71 -6.53 -4.95
CA CYS A 41 24.17 -5.15 -4.73
C CYS A 41 25.20 -5.08 -3.58
N LEU A 42 24.91 -5.73 -2.45
CA LEU A 42 25.80 -5.74 -1.28
C LEU A 42 27.18 -6.35 -1.57
N THR A 43 27.24 -7.39 -2.40
CA THR A 43 28.49 -8.09 -2.73
C THR A 43 29.32 -7.41 -3.81
N HIS A 44 28.72 -6.52 -4.61
CA HIS A 44 29.41 -5.80 -5.68
C HIS A 44 29.80 -4.37 -5.31
N MET A 45 29.24 -3.82 -4.23
CA MET A 45 29.73 -2.57 -3.65
C MET A 45 31.15 -2.74 -3.08
N GLN A 46 31.98 -1.72 -3.29
CA GLN A 46 33.36 -1.70 -2.78
C GLN A 46 33.56 -0.49 -1.88
N ALA A 47 33.75 -0.73 -0.58
CA ALA A 47 34.05 0.32 0.40
C ALA A 47 33.12 1.56 0.33
N ALA A 48 31.82 1.34 0.12
CA ALA A 48 30.82 2.41 0.08
C ALA A 48 30.83 3.21 1.39
N SER A 49 30.77 4.53 1.28
CA SER A 49 30.91 5.47 2.40
C SER A 49 29.77 6.48 2.40
N TRP A 50 29.98 7.66 1.83
CA TRP A 50 28.98 8.72 1.71
C TRP A 50 27.82 8.31 0.81
N GLU A 51 28.02 7.36 -0.11
CA GLU A 51 26.98 6.91 -1.03
C GLU A 51 25.75 6.38 -0.30
N TRP A 52 25.92 5.81 0.91
CA TRP A 52 24.80 5.35 1.74
C TRP A 52 23.81 6.46 2.08
N LEU A 53 24.24 7.73 2.05
CA LEU A 53 23.36 8.87 2.22
C LEU A 53 22.30 8.97 1.11
N LEU A 54 22.55 8.39 -0.08
CA LEU A 54 21.58 8.32 -1.18
C LEU A 54 20.38 7.44 -0.86
N ALA A 55 20.50 6.49 0.08
CA ALA A 55 19.36 5.67 0.50
C ALA A 55 18.22 6.53 1.06
N VAL A 56 18.53 7.63 1.74
CA VAL A 56 17.54 8.53 2.35
C VAL A 56 16.66 9.25 1.30
N PRO A 57 17.20 10.03 0.35
CA PRO A 57 16.38 10.67 -0.67
C PRO A 57 15.69 9.66 -1.59
N VAL A 58 16.31 8.50 -1.88
CA VAL A 58 15.66 7.43 -2.65
C VAL A 58 14.45 6.87 -1.89
N PHE A 59 14.60 6.60 -0.59
CA PHE A 59 13.50 6.15 0.27
C PHE A 59 12.36 7.16 0.34
N VAL A 60 12.68 8.45 0.55
CA VAL A 60 11.68 9.52 0.61
C VAL A 60 10.95 9.65 -0.73
N ALA A 61 11.69 9.67 -1.84
CA ALA A 61 11.09 9.69 -3.17
C ALA A 61 10.20 8.47 -3.41
N GLY A 62 10.65 7.27 -3.00
CA GLY A 62 9.88 6.04 -3.07
C GLY A 62 8.58 6.10 -2.25
N ASN A 63 8.61 6.71 -1.06
CA ASN A 63 7.42 6.84 -0.21
C ASN A 63 6.37 7.78 -0.81
N PHE A 64 6.80 8.86 -1.44
CA PHE A 64 5.90 9.75 -2.20
C PHE A 64 5.42 9.11 -3.51
N ALA A 65 6.27 8.34 -4.18
CA ALA A 65 5.88 7.59 -5.38
C ALA A 65 4.83 6.52 -5.07
N GLU A 66 4.97 5.80 -3.95
CA GLU A 66 3.97 4.88 -3.42
C GLU A 66 2.62 5.57 -3.24
N TRP A 67 2.59 6.67 -2.49
CA TRP A 67 1.39 7.47 -2.29
C TRP A 67 0.77 7.95 -3.61
N PHE A 68 1.61 8.44 -4.53
CA PHE A 68 1.16 8.99 -5.81
C PHE A 68 0.53 7.89 -6.69
N ILE A 69 1.21 6.75 -6.81
CA ILE A 69 0.70 5.61 -7.57
C ILE A 69 -0.59 5.10 -6.94
N HIS A 70 -0.64 4.95 -5.62
CA HIS A 70 -1.83 4.47 -4.94
C HIS A 70 -3.02 5.42 -5.18
N ARG A 71 -2.84 6.72 -5.00
CA ARG A 71 -3.92 7.70 -5.16
C ARG A 71 -4.33 7.94 -6.61
N TYR A 72 -3.38 8.07 -7.52
CA TYR A 72 -3.64 8.56 -8.88
C TYR A 72 -3.63 7.48 -9.95
N VAL A 73 -3.12 6.29 -9.66
CA VAL A 73 -3.12 5.16 -10.59
C VAL A 73 -4.02 4.03 -10.09
N MET A 74 -3.93 3.69 -8.81
CA MET A 74 -4.71 2.57 -8.25
C MET A 74 -6.15 2.97 -7.89
N HIS A 75 -6.38 4.23 -7.49
CA HIS A 75 -7.70 4.81 -7.14
C HIS A 75 -8.30 5.71 -8.22
N ARG A 76 -7.72 5.74 -9.43
CA ARG A 76 -8.32 6.46 -10.57
C ARG A 76 -8.27 5.62 -11.83
N ARG A 77 -9.40 5.58 -12.53
CA ARG A 77 -9.49 4.93 -13.83
C ARG A 77 -8.78 5.77 -14.88
N ILE A 78 -7.68 5.25 -15.41
CA ILE A 78 -6.93 5.85 -16.53
C ILE A 78 -7.14 4.97 -17.76
N ASP A 79 -7.47 5.56 -18.91
CA ASP A 79 -7.73 4.81 -20.14
C ASP A 79 -6.46 4.39 -20.90
N VAL A 80 -5.56 3.71 -20.18
CA VAL A 80 -4.36 3.08 -20.71
C VAL A 80 -4.35 1.65 -20.18
N PHE A 81 -4.27 0.64 -21.07
CA PHE A 81 -4.48 -0.77 -20.71
C PHE A 81 -3.74 -1.22 -19.44
N ALA A 82 -2.45 -0.91 -19.32
CA ALA A 82 -1.65 -1.31 -18.16
C ALA A 82 -2.08 -0.60 -16.86
N LEU A 83 -2.35 0.71 -16.92
CA LEU A 83 -2.78 1.50 -15.76
C LEU A 83 -4.21 1.14 -15.34
N ARG A 84 -5.09 0.88 -16.32
CA ARG A 84 -6.45 0.38 -16.08
C ARG A 84 -6.42 -0.97 -15.36
N ALA A 85 -5.53 -1.88 -15.74
CA ALA A 85 -5.40 -3.17 -15.06
C ALA A 85 -4.99 -3.04 -13.59
N ILE A 86 -4.18 -2.03 -13.25
CA ILE A 86 -3.80 -1.72 -11.87
C ILE A 86 -5.02 -1.23 -11.08
N TYR A 87 -5.79 -0.28 -11.65
CA TYR A 87 -7.05 0.20 -11.07
C TYR A 87 -8.07 -0.91 -10.83
N GLU A 88 -8.29 -1.78 -11.84
CA GLU A 88 -9.23 -2.90 -11.74
C GLU A 88 -8.85 -3.87 -10.62
N ARG A 89 -7.55 -4.21 -10.49
CA ARG A 89 -7.08 -5.09 -9.42
C ARG A 89 -7.20 -4.44 -8.05
N HIS A 90 -6.99 -3.13 -7.96
CA HIS A 90 -6.96 -2.44 -6.68
C HIS A 90 -8.36 -1.98 -6.23
N THR A 91 -8.94 -1.01 -6.91
CA THR A 91 -10.22 -0.41 -6.51
C THR A 91 -11.38 -1.39 -6.70
N ARG A 92 -11.43 -2.07 -7.85
CA ARG A 92 -12.58 -2.93 -8.22
C ARG A 92 -12.49 -4.37 -7.71
N GLN A 93 -11.33 -4.79 -7.20
CA GLN A 93 -11.14 -6.12 -6.61
C GLN A 93 -10.70 -6.03 -5.15
N HIS A 94 -9.50 -5.53 -4.88
CA HIS A 94 -8.94 -5.49 -3.53
C HIS A 94 -9.85 -4.75 -2.52
N HIS A 95 -10.34 -3.56 -2.87
CA HIS A 95 -11.28 -2.80 -2.03
C HIS A 95 -12.69 -3.38 -1.97
N GLN A 96 -13.11 -4.22 -2.93
CA GLN A 96 -14.40 -4.92 -2.83
C GLN A 96 -14.28 -6.22 -2.01
N TYR A 97 -13.08 -6.76 -1.91
CA TYR A 97 -12.79 -7.98 -1.16
C TYR A 97 -12.65 -7.71 0.34
N PHE A 98 -12.03 -6.58 0.70
CA PHE A 98 -11.77 -6.18 2.08
C PHE A 98 -12.58 -4.96 2.48
N THR A 99 -12.93 -4.90 3.76
CA THR A 99 -13.51 -3.71 4.41
C THR A 99 -12.69 -3.36 5.65
N ASP A 100 -12.95 -2.21 6.25
CA ASP A 100 -12.31 -1.83 7.52
C ASP A 100 -12.68 -2.77 8.69
N LEU A 101 -13.82 -3.47 8.59
CA LEU A 101 -14.26 -4.46 9.56
C LEU A 101 -13.77 -5.88 9.27
N GLU A 102 -13.58 -6.24 8.00
CA GLU A 102 -13.16 -7.58 7.56
C GLU A 102 -11.97 -7.45 6.59
N PRO A 103 -10.77 -7.09 7.10
CA PRO A 103 -9.59 -6.90 6.26
C PRO A 103 -8.76 -8.17 6.10
N THR A 104 -9.18 -9.33 6.61
CA THR A 104 -8.30 -10.50 6.71
C THR A 104 -8.49 -11.51 5.60
N ILE A 105 -7.43 -12.27 5.31
CA ILE A 105 -7.45 -13.45 4.44
C ILE A 105 -7.39 -14.74 5.25
N ASP A 106 -7.97 -15.81 4.71
CA ASP A 106 -8.12 -17.11 5.39
C ASP A 106 -7.16 -18.18 4.86
N THR A 107 -6.76 -18.07 3.59
CA THR A 107 -6.02 -19.10 2.86
C THR A 107 -4.85 -18.52 2.04
N THR A 108 -3.85 -19.36 1.74
CA THR A 108 -2.72 -18.95 0.88
C THR A 108 -3.13 -18.65 -0.56
N ARG A 109 -4.32 -19.11 -1.00
CA ARG A 109 -4.86 -18.79 -2.34
C ARG A 109 -5.21 -17.31 -2.45
N GLU A 110 -5.61 -16.69 -1.35
CA GLU A 110 -5.92 -15.26 -1.26
C GLU A 110 -4.69 -14.36 -1.32
N PHE A 111 -3.46 -14.91 -1.22
CA PHE A 111 -2.25 -14.13 -1.47
C PHE A 111 -2.26 -13.44 -2.85
N ARG A 112 -3.08 -13.94 -3.79
CA ARG A 112 -3.24 -13.35 -5.13
C ARG A 112 -3.78 -11.92 -5.09
N ILE A 113 -4.66 -11.60 -4.12
CA ILE A 113 -5.30 -10.28 -4.00
C ILE A 113 -4.47 -9.31 -3.15
N VAL A 114 -3.59 -9.83 -2.31
CA VAL A 114 -2.68 -9.03 -1.48
C VAL A 114 -1.41 -8.70 -2.27
N PHE A 115 -0.53 -9.69 -2.51
CA PHE A 115 0.79 -9.45 -3.10
C PHE A 115 0.75 -8.98 -4.54
N PHE A 116 1.57 -8.00 -4.91
CA PHE A 116 1.63 -7.58 -6.30
C PHE A 116 2.08 -8.72 -7.22
N PRO A 117 1.56 -8.77 -8.45
CA PRO A 117 1.99 -9.80 -9.40
C PRO A 117 3.47 -9.58 -9.77
N TRP A 118 4.17 -10.68 -10.09
CA TRP A 118 5.57 -10.69 -10.52
C TRP A 118 5.93 -9.69 -11.65
N ARG A 119 4.96 -9.24 -12.45
CA ARG A 119 5.14 -8.18 -13.45
C ARG A 119 5.49 -6.82 -12.84
N VAL A 120 4.97 -6.51 -11.66
CA VAL A 120 5.32 -5.29 -10.90
C VAL A 120 6.77 -5.41 -10.42
N LEU A 121 7.16 -6.55 -9.87
CA LEU A 121 8.55 -6.83 -9.51
C LEU A 121 9.49 -6.69 -10.71
N ALA A 122 9.11 -7.21 -11.88
CA ALA A 122 9.90 -7.04 -13.10
C ALA A 122 10.01 -5.58 -13.53
N THR A 123 8.92 -4.82 -13.45
CA THR A 123 8.90 -3.37 -13.76
C THR A 123 9.82 -2.60 -12.81
N LEU A 124 9.76 -2.90 -11.51
CA LEU A 124 10.65 -2.34 -10.50
C LEU A 124 12.11 -2.72 -10.77
N GLY A 125 12.37 -3.98 -11.13
CA GLY A 125 13.73 -4.44 -11.46
C GLY A 125 14.32 -3.70 -12.65
N VAL A 126 13.55 -3.54 -13.73
CA VAL A 126 14.00 -2.79 -14.92
C VAL A 126 14.19 -1.31 -14.60
N ALA A 127 13.20 -0.65 -13.99
CA ALA A 127 13.26 0.77 -13.65
C ALA A 127 14.37 1.06 -12.64
N GLY A 128 14.49 0.24 -11.59
CA GLY A 128 15.51 0.37 -10.57
C GLY A 128 16.92 0.13 -11.12
N THR A 129 17.10 -0.85 -12.01
CA THR A 129 18.39 -1.08 -12.67
C THR A 129 18.75 0.08 -13.59
N LEU A 130 17.78 0.62 -14.34
CA LEU A 130 18.00 1.79 -15.19
C LEU A 130 18.40 3.02 -14.36
N LEU A 131 17.67 3.32 -13.28
CA LEU A 131 18.00 4.44 -12.39
C LEU A 131 19.33 4.25 -11.67
N GLY A 132 19.63 3.03 -11.22
CA GLY A 132 20.92 2.69 -10.63
C GLY A 132 22.07 2.85 -11.63
N TRP A 133 21.88 2.39 -12.87
CA TRP A 133 22.86 2.57 -13.94
C TRP A 133 23.08 4.05 -14.29
N LEU A 134 22.02 4.83 -14.46
CA LEU A 134 22.15 6.28 -14.69
C LEU A 134 22.89 6.96 -13.53
N THR A 135 22.58 6.58 -12.29
CA THR A 135 23.27 7.10 -11.10
C THR A 135 24.75 6.70 -11.09
N SER A 136 25.09 5.49 -11.55
CA SER A 136 26.49 5.05 -11.59
C SER A 136 27.33 5.78 -12.63
N LEU A 137 26.72 6.21 -13.73
CA LEU A 137 27.38 7.06 -14.73
C LEU A 137 27.68 8.46 -14.20
N VAL A 138 26.83 8.99 -13.31
CA VAL A 138 26.94 10.37 -12.80
C VAL A 138 27.80 10.45 -11.53
N LEU A 139 27.70 9.46 -10.64
CA LEU A 139 28.37 9.46 -9.33
C LEU A 139 29.46 8.39 -9.27
N ASN A 140 29.07 7.13 -9.10
CA ASN A 140 29.95 5.95 -9.16
C ASN A 140 29.13 4.65 -9.03
N ALA A 141 29.79 3.50 -9.20
CA ALA A 141 29.14 2.18 -9.09
C ALA A 141 28.42 1.95 -7.75
N ASN A 142 29.01 2.35 -6.61
CA ASN A 142 28.39 2.18 -5.29
C ASN A 142 27.06 2.93 -5.19
N ALA A 143 27.00 4.17 -5.69
CA ALA A 143 25.79 4.97 -5.72
C ALA A 143 24.68 4.29 -6.53
N GLY A 144 25.03 3.71 -7.70
CA GLY A 144 24.08 2.95 -8.51
C GLY A 144 23.52 1.72 -7.81
N TYR A 145 24.39 0.95 -7.12
CA TYR A 145 23.95 -0.19 -6.31
C TYR A 145 23.06 0.22 -5.14
N ILE A 146 23.34 1.33 -4.46
CA ILE A 146 22.54 1.81 -3.33
C ILE A 146 21.14 2.25 -3.76
N VAL A 147 21.02 2.89 -4.94
CA VAL A 147 19.71 3.23 -5.53
C VAL A 147 18.88 1.97 -5.76
N LEU A 148 19.41 1.00 -6.50
CA LEU A 148 18.71 -0.26 -6.77
C LEU A 148 18.37 -1.02 -5.49
N LEU A 149 19.35 -1.15 -4.58
CA LEU A 149 19.18 -1.83 -3.29
C LEU A 149 18.05 -1.20 -2.48
N THR A 150 18.02 0.14 -2.38
CA THR A 150 17.02 0.86 -1.59
C THR A 150 15.62 0.70 -2.19
N MET A 151 15.49 0.78 -3.51
CA MET A 151 14.21 0.56 -4.21
C MET A 151 13.68 -0.85 -3.99
N VAL A 152 14.53 -1.88 -4.11
CA VAL A 152 14.13 -3.28 -3.89
C VAL A 152 13.79 -3.54 -2.43
N ALA A 153 14.61 -3.03 -1.49
CA ALA A 153 14.35 -3.18 -0.07
C ALA A 153 13.02 -2.53 0.34
N GLN A 154 12.73 -1.32 -0.16
CA GLN A 154 11.48 -0.64 0.10
C GLN A 154 10.27 -1.40 -0.46
N TYR A 155 10.39 -2.02 -1.64
CA TYR A 155 9.34 -2.87 -2.18
C TYR A 155 9.08 -4.11 -1.32
N LEU A 156 10.13 -4.77 -0.80
CA LEU A 156 9.94 -5.90 0.11
C LEU A 156 9.30 -5.46 1.43
N VAL A 157 9.64 -4.28 1.95
CA VAL A 157 8.97 -3.69 3.13
C VAL A 157 7.50 -3.43 2.83
N TYR A 158 7.16 -2.87 1.66
CA TYR A 158 5.79 -2.67 1.21
C TYR A 158 5.00 -3.97 1.23
N GLU A 159 5.52 -5.02 0.59
CA GLU A 159 4.84 -6.32 0.50
C GLU A 159 4.70 -6.98 1.89
N THR A 160 5.70 -6.84 2.75
CA THR A 160 5.65 -7.32 4.14
C THR A 160 4.56 -6.60 4.93
N PHE A 161 4.52 -5.27 4.86
CA PHE A 161 3.57 -4.44 5.61
C PHE A 161 2.15 -4.69 5.11
N HIS A 162 1.95 -4.70 3.79
CA HIS A 162 0.66 -5.01 3.18
C HIS A 162 0.15 -6.38 3.61
N CYS A 163 0.99 -7.42 3.57
CA CYS A 163 0.62 -8.73 4.08
C CYS A 163 0.20 -8.67 5.56
N CYS A 164 0.99 -8.02 6.40
CA CYS A 164 0.67 -7.86 7.82
C CYS A 164 -0.63 -7.09 8.06
N CYS A 165 -1.11 -6.25 7.14
CA CYS A 165 -2.42 -5.61 7.24
C CYS A 165 -3.58 -6.60 7.04
N HIS A 166 -3.36 -7.69 6.29
CA HIS A 166 -4.38 -8.67 5.93
C HIS A 166 -4.28 -10.01 6.68
N LEU A 167 -3.28 -10.19 7.55
CA LEU A 167 -3.23 -11.37 8.42
C LEU A 167 -4.28 -11.30 9.54
N HIS A 168 -4.65 -12.45 10.10
CA HIS A 168 -5.44 -12.49 11.32
C HIS A 168 -4.70 -11.84 12.50
N ASP A 169 -5.49 -11.30 13.43
CA ASP A 169 -4.97 -10.67 14.63
C ASP A 169 -4.10 -11.63 15.44
N ASN A 170 -2.91 -11.16 15.79
CA ASN A 170 -1.97 -11.84 16.66
C ASN A 170 -1.13 -10.80 17.41
N TRP A 171 -0.32 -11.24 18.36
CA TRP A 171 0.49 -10.34 19.17
C TRP A 171 1.41 -9.46 18.33
N PHE A 172 2.03 -9.99 17.27
CA PHE A 172 2.97 -9.25 16.45
C PHE A 172 2.29 -8.11 15.68
N VAL A 173 1.25 -8.40 14.89
CA VAL A 173 0.59 -7.37 14.05
C VAL A 173 -0.14 -6.30 14.87
N ARG A 174 -0.49 -6.61 16.13
CA ARG A 174 -1.13 -5.65 17.04
C ARG A 174 -0.13 -4.76 17.78
N ASN A 175 1.11 -5.20 18.00
CA ASN A 175 2.03 -4.53 18.93
C ASN A 175 3.35 -4.09 18.32
N MET A 176 3.83 -4.72 17.24
CA MET A 176 5.09 -4.31 16.61
C MET A 176 4.97 -2.90 16.03
N PRO A 177 5.84 -1.93 16.42
CA PRO A 177 5.83 -0.59 15.85
C PRO A 177 5.91 -0.60 14.32
N PHE A 178 5.37 0.44 13.69
CA PHE A 178 5.13 0.55 12.25
C PHE A 178 4.11 -0.46 11.70
N VAL A 179 4.23 -1.75 12.03
CA VAL A 179 3.30 -2.80 11.57
C VAL A 179 1.89 -2.56 12.11
N ASN A 180 1.75 -2.31 13.41
CA ASN A 180 0.44 -2.04 14.01
C ASN A 180 -0.17 -0.71 13.53
N THR A 181 0.70 0.25 13.21
CA THR A 181 0.34 1.57 12.72
C THR A 181 -0.18 1.48 11.29
N ILE A 182 0.55 0.79 10.42
CA ILE A 182 0.18 0.66 9.02
C ILE A 182 -1.03 -0.27 8.84
N ARG A 183 -1.14 -1.31 9.68
CA ARG A 183 -2.34 -2.16 9.73
C ARG A 183 -3.59 -1.34 10.04
N ARG A 184 -3.52 -0.48 11.05
CA ARG A 184 -4.60 0.46 11.38
C ARG A 184 -4.90 1.42 10.23
N HIS A 185 -3.85 2.00 9.67
CA HIS A 185 -3.93 3.00 8.61
C HIS A 185 -4.60 2.41 7.35
N HIS A 186 -4.19 1.20 6.95
CA HIS A 186 -4.75 0.48 5.81
C HIS A 186 -6.14 -0.08 6.07
N ALA A 187 -6.44 -0.55 7.29
CA ALA A 187 -7.81 -0.92 7.65
C ALA A 187 -8.75 0.30 7.53
N ALA A 188 -8.34 1.47 8.03
CA ALA A 188 -9.10 2.71 7.83
C ALA A 188 -9.19 3.12 6.35
N HIS A 189 -8.14 2.88 5.55
CA HIS A 189 -8.16 3.07 4.10
C HIS A 189 -9.19 2.18 3.41
N HIS A 190 -9.50 0.99 3.91
CA HIS A 190 -10.54 0.11 3.36
C HIS A 190 -11.97 0.55 3.67
N ASN A 191 -12.17 1.58 4.49
CA ASN A 191 -13.51 2.11 4.68
C ASN A 191 -13.96 2.84 3.40
N MET A 192 -15.05 2.32 2.80
CA MET A 192 -15.56 2.77 1.51
C MET A 192 -15.82 4.28 1.44
N GLY A 193 -16.20 4.91 2.55
CA GLY A 193 -16.50 6.35 2.58
C GLY A 193 -15.26 7.25 2.46
N VAL A 194 -14.07 6.73 2.78
CA VAL A 194 -12.82 7.52 2.85
C VAL A 194 -11.70 7.01 1.95
N MET A 195 -11.81 5.78 1.43
CA MET A 195 -10.75 5.08 0.68
C MET A 195 -10.20 5.86 -0.51
N MET A 196 -11.02 6.68 -1.17
CA MET A 196 -10.62 7.42 -2.37
C MET A 196 -9.70 8.61 -2.08
N LYS A 197 -9.59 9.04 -0.81
CA LYS A 197 -8.81 10.25 -0.45
C LYS A 197 -7.78 10.01 0.64
N PHE A 198 -8.07 9.17 1.64
CA PHE A 198 -7.24 9.08 2.84
C PHE A 198 -6.44 7.79 2.92
N ASN A 199 -5.29 7.88 3.59
CA ASN A 199 -4.45 6.77 4.01
C ASN A 199 -3.87 5.94 2.86
N MET A 200 -3.12 6.59 1.97
CA MET A 200 -2.62 6.02 0.72
C MET A 200 -1.25 5.33 0.87
N ASN A 201 -0.48 5.62 1.91
CA ASN A 201 0.75 4.91 2.16
C ASN A 201 0.44 3.54 2.77
N LEU A 202 1.12 2.52 2.27
CA LEU A 202 1.10 1.16 2.77
C LEU A 202 2.44 0.74 3.37
N THR A 203 3.45 1.63 3.37
CA THR A 203 4.67 1.51 4.17
C THR A 203 4.63 2.44 5.39
N PHE A 204 5.23 3.62 5.29
CA PHE A 204 5.27 4.64 6.33
C PHE A 204 4.36 5.79 5.90
N PRO A 205 3.43 6.26 6.74
CA PRO A 205 2.48 7.33 6.38
C PRO A 205 3.10 8.73 6.35
N ILE A 206 4.27 8.88 5.72
CA ILE A 206 5.03 10.13 5.62
C ILE A 206 4.37 11.05 4.58
N ALA A 207 4.11 10.56 3.37
CA ALA A 207 3.45 11.36 2.33
C ALA A 207 2.00 11.68 2.72
N ASP A 208 1.26 10.76 3.36
CA ASP A 208 -0.07 11.08 3.89
C ASP A 208 -0.06 12.18 4.95
N TRP A 209 0.90 12.15 5.87
CA TRP A 209 1.05 13.23 6.84
C TRP A 209 1.40 14.55 6.15
N PHE A 210 2.39 14.53 5.25
CA PHE A 210 2.89 15.72 4.57
C PHE A 210 1.83 16.38 3.68
N LEU A 211 1.06 15.58 2.94
CA LEU A 211 0.05 16.05 1.99
C LEU A 211 -1.34 16.24 2.63
N GLY A 212 -1.46 15.97 3.93
CA GLY A 212 -2.71 16.12 4.69
C GLY A 212 -3.77 15.07 4.38
N THR A 213 -3.37 13.92 3.84
CA THR A 213 -4.26 12.85 3.37
C THR A 213 -4.34 11.67 4.32
N THR A 214 -4.02 11.89 5.59
CA THR A 214 -4.32 10.95 6.66
C THR A 214 -5.66 11.26 7.34
N ASP A 215 -6.35 10.24 7.84
CA ASP A 215 -7.54 10.38 8.68
C ASP A 215 -7.24 10.81 10.13
N LEU A 216 -5.96 10.82 10.53
CA LEU A 216 -5.53 11.17 11.87
C LEU A 216 -5.23 12.67 12.03
N ARG A 217 -5.42 13.18 13.25
CA ARG A 217 -5.02 14.54 13.67
C ARG A 217 -3.78 14.45 14.58
N ARG A 218 -2.60 14.22 13.97
CA ARG A 218 -1.31 14.10 14.68
C ARG A 218 -0.16 14.80 13.91
N GLY A 219 1.03 14.88 14.52
CA GLY A 219 2.27 15.22 13.80
C GLY A 219 2.93 13.98 13.18
N LEU A 220 4.04 14.14 12.45
CA LEU A 220 4.73 13.05 11.75
C LEU A 220 5.02 11.85 12.66
N LEU A 221 5.68 12.05 13.80
CA LEU A 221 5.99 10.97 14.75
C LEU A 221 4.72 10.29 15.28
N GLY A 222 3.65 11.07 15.47
CA GLY A 222 2.35 10.53 15.88
C GLY A 222 1.71 9.65 14.81
N HIS A 223 1.95 9.92 13.53
CA HIS A 223 1.51 9.06 12.44
C HIS A 223 2.36 7.81 12.33
N LEU A 224 3.70 7.91 12.42
CA LEU A 224 4.62 6.77 12.32
C LEU A 224 4.47 5.77 13.48
N PHE A 225 4.10 6.26 14.66
CA PHE A 225 3.96 5.47 15.88
C PHE A 225 2.56 5.57 16.48
N ASN A 226 1.52 5.68 15.64
CA ASN A 226 0.15 5.77 16.13
C ASN A 226 -0.28 4.51 16.89
N GLY A 227 0.27 3.36 16.50
CA GLY A 227 -0.22 2.06 16.91
C GLY A 227 -1.58 1.73 16.32
N TYR A 228 -2.24 0.72 16.90
CA TYR A 228 -3.55 0.24 16.45
C TYR A 228 -4.72 1.07 17.01
N SER A 229 -4.57 2.38 17.16
CA SER A 229 -5.52 3.26 17.87
C SER A 229 -6.31 4.20 16.95
N ASP A 230 -7.61 4.33 17.22
CA ASP A 230 -8.50 5.31 16.56
C ASP A 230 -8.71 6.59 17.38
N LYS A 231 -8.00 6.76 18.50
CA LYS A 231 -8.15 7.91 19.41
C LYS A 231 -8.04 9.26 18.68
N HIS A 232 -7.18 9.32 17.67
CA HIS A 232 -6.84 10.55 16.96
C HIS A 232 -7.51 10.69 15.60
N VAL A 233 -8.52 9.87 15.28
CA VAL A 233 -9.33 10.05 14.08
C VAL A 233 -10.00 11.41 14.10
N LYS A 234 -9.85 12.16 13.00
CA LYS A 234 -10.52 13.45 12.75
C LYS A 234 -12.02 13.31 12.99
N GLU A 235 -12.55 14.13 13.89
CA GLU A 235 -13.95 14.07 14.33
C GLU A 235 -14.93 14.23 13.16
N GLU A 236 -14.58 15.11 12.22
CA GLU A 236 -15.33 15.36 11.00
C GLU A 236 -15.47 14.12 10.09
N LEU A 237 -14.52 13.17 10.14
CA LEU A 237 -14.58 11.93 9.32
C LEU A 237 -15.39 10.82 9.98
N ARG A 238 -15.60 10.84 11.31
CA ARG A 238 -16.26 9.75 12.04
C ARG A 238 -17.67 9.44 11.54
N PRO A 239 -18.55 10.43 11.27
CA PRO A 239 -19.89 10.13 10.77
C PRO A 239 -19.87 9.41 9.41
N ILE A 240 -18.93 9.76 8.54
CA ILE A 240 -18.76 9.10 7.23
C ILE A 240 -18.26 7.68 7.43
N ILE A 241 -17.20 7.50 8.22
CA ILE A 241 -16.62 6.17 8.52
C ILE A 241 -17.68 5.25 9.12
N ASP A 242 -18.42 5.71 10.13
CA ASP A 242 -19.43 4.91 10.83
C ASP A 242 -20.61 4.56 9.93
N LYS A 243 -21.03 5.46 9.04
CA LYS A 243 -22.06 5.17 8.03
C LYS A 243 -21.60 4.05 7.09
N PHE A 244 -20.41 4.20 6.49
CA PHE A 244 -19.91 3.27 5.47
C PHE A 244 -19.35 1.95 6.05
N ARG A 245 -19.40 1.74 7.38
CA ARG A 245 -19.23 0.43 8.00
C ARG A 245 -20.46 -0.47 7.87
N HIS A 246 -21.63 0.13 7.69
CA HIS A 246 -22.92 -0.57 7.79
C HIS A 246 -23.80 -0.36 6.56
N ASP A 247 -23.70 0.80 5.91
CA ASP A 247 -24.49 1.16 4.75
C ASP A 247 -23.63 1.20 3.48
N HIS A 248 -23.78 0.16 2.65
CA HIS A 248 -23.16 0.06 1.33
C HIS A 248 -24.15 0.31 0.18
N SER A 249 -25.34 0.87 0.45
CA SER A 249 -26.37 1.12 -0.57
C SER A 249 -25.90 2.09 -1.66
N ARG A 250 -24.97 3.00 -1.31
CA ARG A 250 -24.36 3.99 -2.19
C ARG A 250 -22.91 3.67 -2.53
N VAL A 251 -22.53 2.39 -2.53
CA VAL A 251 -21.15 1.95 -2.87
C VAL A 251 -21.16 1.23 -4.21
N THR A 252 -20.51 1.83 -5.21
CA THR A 252 -20.27 1.23 -6.52
C THR A 252 -18.96 0.43 -6.53
N LEU A 253 -18.60 -0.16 -7.67
CA LEU A 253 -17.27 -0.77 -7.83
C LEU A 253 -16.15 0.28 -7.89
N ASP A 254 -16.47 1.50 -8.30
CA ASP A 254 -15.51 2.59 -8.51
C ASP A 254 -15.35 3.50 -7.28
N GLY A 255 -16.15 3.28 -6.23
CA GLY A 255 -16.12 4.06 -5.00
C GLY A 255 -17.50 4.39 -4.44
N PRO A 256 -17.55 5.14 -3.31
CA PRO A 256 -18.79 5.61 -2.72
C PRO A 256 -19.39 6.75 -3.55
N GLU A 257 -20.72 6.79 -3.66
CA GLU A 257 -21.45 7.99 -4.04
C GLU A 257 -21.72 8.79 -2.77
N LEU A 258 -20.98 9.88 -2.60
CA LEU A 258 -21.12 10.77 -1.44
C LEU A 258 -22.26 11.78 -1.67
N THR A 259 -22.88 12.28 -0.60
CA THR A 259 -23.73 13.47 -0.65
C THR A 259 -22.85 14.73 -0.75
N GLN A 260 -23.41 15.86 -1.18
CA GLN A 260 -22.68 17.13 -1.20
C GLN A 260 -22.09 17.51 0.17
N GLN A 261 -22.78 17.19 1.27
CA GLN A 261 -22.27 17.43 2.62
C GLN A 261 -21.05 16.54 2.93
N GLU A 262 -21.12 15.25 2.60
CA GLU A 262 -20.00 14.32 2.78
C GLU A 262 -18.82 14.71 1.89
N GLU A 263 -19.05 15.12 0.65
CA GLU A 263 -18.01 15.65 -0.25
C GLU A 263 -17.35 16.90 0.32
N SER A 264 -18.12 17.82 0.90
CA SER A 264 -17.60 19.03 1.53
C SER A 264 -16.69 18.71 2.72
N VAL A 265 -17.10 17.77 3.59
CA VAL A 265 -16.26 17.26 4.68
C VAL A 265 -14.98 16.64 4.14
N MET A 266 -15.11 15.77 3.13
CA MET A 266 -13.97 15.15 2.47
C MET A 266 -13.04 16.20 1.85
N ALA A 267 -13.54 17.28 1.27
CA ALA A 267 -12.75 18.37 0.67
C ALA A 267 -12.05 19.26 1.71
N SER A 268 -12.72 19.55 2.83
CA SER A 268 -12.25 20.43 3.91
C SER A 268 -11.02 19.90 4.67
N ALA A 269 -10.74 18.61 4.57
CA ALA A 269 -9.49 18.04 5.06
C ALA A 269 -8.33 18.55 4.19
N PRO A 270 -7.42 19.36 4.76
CA PRO A 270 -6.53 20.23 4.00
C PRO A 270 -5.61 19.44 3.06
N LEU A 271 -5.47 19.93 1.83
CA LEU A 271 -4.31 19.66 0.98
C LEU A 271 -3.15 20.53 1.50
N ALA A 272 -2.56 20.11 2.62
CA ALA A 272 -1.37 20.64 3.30
C ALA A 272 -1.34 22.15 3.68
N ARG A 273 -0.50 22.46 4.69
CA ARG A 273 -0.03 23.79 5.09
C ARG A 273 1.38 23.99 4.52
#